data_AF-A0A1W9JM55-F1
#
_entry.id   AF-A0A1W9JM55-F1
#
_cell.length_a   1.000
_cell.length_b   1.000
_cell.length_c   1.000
_cell.angle_alpha   90.00
_cell.angle_beta   90.00
_cell.angle_gamma   90.00
#
_symmetry.space_group_name_H-M   'P 1'
#
loop_
_entity.id
_entity.type
_entity.pdbx_description
1 polymer ?
#
loop_
_entity_poly.entity_id
_entity_poly.type
_entity_poly.pdbx_seq_one_letter_code
_entity_poly.pdbx_strand_id
1 'polypeptide(L)'
;MTGVKMTTMTLKEMRATRERGESKTDLAVLHQNKLAGIEPEDDEDSPDATLAIRKEITHRRAGRPTGSGNKKQVAIRFDKDVLEAFRATGRGWQTRMNDALKAWLKEHAPG
;
A
#
# COMPACT_ATOMS: atom_id res chain seq x y z
N MET A 1 4.44 27.78 -29.26
CA MET A 1 4.01 26.90 -28.15
C MET A 1 2.52 27.14 -27.90
N THR A 2 1.66 26.28 -28.44
CA THR A 2 0.20 26.38 -28.30
C THR A 2 -0.23 25.62 -27.06
N GLY A 3 -0.73 26.34 -26.05
CA GLY A 3 -1.18 25.77 -24.78
C GLY A 3 -2.32 24.78 -24.95
N VAL A 4 -2.24 23.66 -24.24
CA VAL A 4 -3.27 22.63 -24.15
C VAL A 4 -4.54 23.26 -23.55
N LYS A 5 -5.63 23.31 -24.32
CA LYS A 5 -6.94 23.73 -23.83
C LYS A 5 -7.50 22.62 -22.94
N MET A 6 -7.40 22.77 -21.63
CA MET A 6 -8.07 21.89 -20.68
C MET A 6 -9.56 22.28 -20.62
N THR A 7 -10.41 21.51 -21.29
CA THR A 7 -11.87 21.68 -21.18
C THR A 7 -12.35 21.01 -19.90
N THR A 8 -12.45 21.77 -18.81
CA THR A 8 -13.11 21.31 -17.58
C THR A 8 -14.62 21.43 -17.77
N MET A 9 -15.31 20.32 -18.04
CA MET A 9 -16.78 20.26 -17.98
C MET A 9 -17.22 19.76 -16.61
N THR A 10 -18.29 20.36 -16.07
CA THR A 10 -18.93 19.89 -14.84
C THR A 10 -19.72 18.61 -15.11
N LEU A 11 -19.96 17.80 -14.06
CA LEU A 11 -20.67 16.53 -14.17
C LEU A 11 -22.09 16.67 -14.75
N LYS A 12 -22.74 17.82 -14.50
CA LYS A 12 -24.06 18.15 -15.03
C LYS A 12 -24.01 18.40 -16.54
N GLU A 13 -22.98 19.11 -17.00
CA GLU A 13 -22.75 19.36 -18.43
C GLU A 13 -22.41 18.07 -19.17
N MET A 14 -21.60 17.18 -18.58
CA MET A 14 -21.32 15.85 -19.13
C MET A 14 -22.58 14.96 -19.24
N ARG A 15 -23.52 15.09 -18.30
CA ARG A 15 -24.80 14.35 -18.36
C ARG A 15 -25.69 14.91 -19.47
N ALA A 16 -25.78 16.24 -19.58
CA ALA A 16 -26.58 16.90 -20.60
C ALA A 16 -26.05 16.65 -22.02
N THR A 17 -24.73 16.58 -22.24
CA THR A 17 -24.15 16.22 -23.56
C THR A 17 -24.44 14.77 -23.95
N ARG A 18 -24.47 13.85 -22.98
CA ARG A 18 -24.90 12.45 -23.21
C ARG A 18 -26.37 12.36 -23.58
N GLU A 19 -27.23 13.11 -22.90
CA GLU A 19 -28.67 13.16 -23.20
C GLU A 19 -28.96 13.77 -24.59
N ARG A 20 -28.11 14.69 -25.07
CA ARG A 20 -28.18 15.26 -26.43
C ARG A 20 -27.51 14.41 -27.51
N GLY A 21 -26.89 13.28 -27.17
CA GLY A 21 -26.16 12.44 -28.14
C GLY A 21 -24.83 13.03 -28.64
N GLU A 22 -24.32 14.09 -28.01
CA GLU A 22 -23.06 14.77 -28.35
C GLU A 22 -21.85 14.13 -27.65
N SER A 23 -22.10 13.11 -26.81
CA SER A 23 -21.05 12.31 -26.18
C SER A 23 -20.34 11.46 -27.22
N LYS A 24 -19.03 11.60 -27.33
CA LYS A 24 -18.17 10.75 -28.17
C LYS A 24 -18.14 9.28 -27.72
N THR A 25 -18.76 8.94 -26.59
CA THR A 25 -18.86 7.58 -26.08
C THR A 25 -20.29 7.07 -26.21
N ASP A 26 -20.48 6.03 -27.01
CA ASP A 26 -21.72 5.27 -27.11
C ASP A 26 -21.70 4.13 -26.07
N LEU A 27 -22.38 4.36 -24.93
CA LEU A 27 -22.43 3.41 -23.83
C LEU A 27 -23.25 2.16 -24.17
N ALA A 28 -24.24 2.28 -25.06
CA ALA A 28 -25.09 1.16 -25.46
C ALA A 28 -24.28 0.14 -26.27
N VAL A 29 -23.43 0.62 -27.18
CA VAL A 29 -22.50 -0.21 -27.95
C VAL A 29 -21.49 -0.90 -27.04
N LEU A 30 -20.88 -0.18 -26.08
CA LEU A 30 -19.95 -0.79 -25.13
C LEU A 30 -20.61 -1.87 -24.27
N HIS A 31 -21.85 -1.64 -23.85
CA HIS A 31 -22.61 -2.62 -23.07
C HIS A 31 -22.98 -3.85 -23.92
N GLN A 32 -23.37 -3.65 -25.17
CA GLN A 32 -23.66 -4.72 -26.12
C GLN A 32 -22.40 -5.56 -26.41
N ASN A 33 -21.25 -4.93 -26.66
CA ASN A 33 -19.98 -5.62 -26.88
C ASN A 33 -19.60 -6.47 -25.66
N LYS A 34 -19.79 -5.94 -24.45
CA LYS A 34 -19.56 -6.68 -23.20
C LYS A 34 -20.48 -7.90 -23.06
N LEU A 35 -21.76 -7.77 -23.39
CA LEU A 35 -22.71 -8.90 -23.36
C LEU A 35 -22.41 -9.94 -24.45
N ALA A 36 -21.91 -9.50 -25.60
CA ALA A 36 -21.50 -10.35 -26.70
C ALA A 36 -20.12 -11.02 -26.48
N GLY A 37 -19.43 -10.72 -25.38
CA GLY A 37 -18.11 -11.26 -25.06
C GLY A 37 -17.02 -10.81 -26.04
N ILE A 38 -17.23 -9.68 -26.72
CA ILE A 38 -16.26 -9.10 -27.64
C ILE A 38 -15.20 -8.41 -26.80
N GLU A 39 -14.01 -8.99 -26.74
CA GLU A 39 -12.85 -8.36 -26.12
C GLU A 39 -12.36 -7.21 -27.01
N PRO A 40 -12.01 -6.05 -26.43
CA PRO A 40 -11.39 -4.97 -27.19
C PRO A 40 -10.02 -5.44 -27.70
N GLU A 41 -9.68 -5.04 -28.93
CA GLU A 41 -8.35 -5.30 -29.47
C GLU A 41 -7.28 -4.57 -28.65
N ASP A 42 -6.11 -5.20 -28.50
CA ASP A 42 -4.95 -4.57 -27.86
C ASP A 42 -4.50 -3.37 -28.69
N ASP A 43 -4.73 -2.16 -28.16
CA ASP A 43 -4.29 -0.90 -28.76
C ASP A 43 -2.84 -0.61 -28.32
N GLU A 44 -1.92 -0.54 -29.28
CA GLU A 44 -0.50 -0.27 -29.05
C GLU A 44 -0.27 1.12 -28.41
N ASP A 45 -1.15 2.08 -28.68
CA ASP A 45 -1.11 3.43 -28.11
C ASP A 45 -1.80 3.52 -26.73
N SER A 46 -2.54 2.48 -26.30
CA SER A 46 -3.20 2.40 -25.00
C SER A 46 -2.99 1.03 -24.34
N PRO A 47 -1.73 0.70 -23.95
CA PRO A 47 -1.42 -0.58 -23.32
C PRO A 47 -2.24 -0.77 -22.04
N ASP A 48 -2.74 -1.99 -21.81
CA ASP A 48 -3.49 -2.32 -20.59
C ASP A 48 -2.64 -2.00 -19.35
N ALA A 49 -3.04 -0.92 -18.67
CA ALA A 49 -2.38 -0.43 -17.46
C ALA A 49 -2.29 -1.52 -16.38
N THR A 50 -3.19 -2.51 -16.40
CA THR A 50 -3.21 -3.63 -15.46
C THR A 50 -1.96 -4.50 -15.58
N LEU A 51 -1.49 -4.76 -16.80
CA LEU A 51 -0.28 -5.55 -17.05
C LEU A 51 0.99 -4.76 -16.69
N ALA A 52 1.04 -3.48 -17.05
CA ALA A 52 2.16 -2.60 -16.73
C ALA A 52 2.34 -2.45 -15.20
N ILE A 53 1.25 -2.25 -14.46
CA ILE A 53 1.27 -2.15 -12.99
C ILE A 53 1.72 -3.47 -12.36
N ARG A 54 1.20 -4.62 -12.83
CA ARG A 54 1.62 -5.94 -12.32
C ARG A 54 3.10 -6.20 -12.51
N LYS A 55 3.66 -5.88 -13.69
CA LYS A 55 5.08 -6.04 -13.99
C LYS A 55 5.95 -5.17 -13.07
N GLU A 56 5.50 -3.94 -12.81
CA GLU A 56 6.23 -3.03 -11.93
C GLU A 56 6.17 -3.45 -10.45
N ILE A 57 5.04 -3.99 -10.00
CA ILE A 57 4.88 -4.53 -8.64
C ILE A 57 5.72 -5.80 -8.44
N THR A 58 5.81 -6.69 -9.42
CA THR A 58 6.64 -7.91 -9.29
C THR A 58 8.15 -7.61 -9.29
N HIS A 59 8.59 -6.56 -9.98
CA HIS A 59 9.99 -6.11 -9.94
C HIS A 59 10.35 -5.43 -8.61
N ARG A 60 9.39 -4.77 -7.96
CA ARG A 60 9.55 -4.25 -6.60
C ARG A 60 9.42 -5.41 -5.61
N ARG A 61 10.54 -6.09 -5.33
CA ARG A 61 10.66 -7.06 -4.23
C ARG A 61 10.12 -6.46 -2.92
N ALA A 62 8.83 -6.70 -2.65
CA ALA A 62 8.19 -6.29 -1.42
C ALA A 62 8.57 -7.29 -0.33
N GLY A 63 9.48 -6.90 0.57
CA GLY A 63 9.79 -7.65 1.76
C GLY A 63 10.98 -7.09 2.52
N ARG A 64 10.75 -6.61 3.75
CA ARG A 64 11.78 -6.30 4.75
C ARG A 64 12.76 -7.50 4.83
N PRO A 65 14.09 -7.29 4.90
CA PRO A 65 15.06 -8.38 4.97
C PRO A 65 14.68 -9.36 6.08
N THR A 66 14.62 -10.64 5.73
CA THR A 66 14.30 -11.77 6.60
C THR A 66 15.43 -11.91 7.64
N GLY A 67 15.34 -11.14 8.72
CA GLY A 67 16.43 -11.04 9.70
C GLY A 67 16.04 -10.51 11.07
N SER A 68 14.77 -10.17 11.33
CA SER A 68 14.31 -9.80 12.68
C SER A 68 13.85 -10.99 13.54
N GLY A 69 14.12 -12.23 13.10
CA GLY A 69 13.39 -13.45 13.48
C GLY A 69 13.61 -14.02 14.89
N ASN A 70 14.55 -13.50 15.68
CA ASN A 70 14.85 -14.08 16.99
C ASN A 70 14.12 -13.41 18.17
N LYS A 71 13.41 -12.31 17.92
CA LYS A 71 12.65 -11.60 18.95
C LYS A 71 11.20 -12.09 18.92
N LYS A 72 10.74 -12.73 19.99
CA LYS A 72 9.34 -13.06 20.19
C LYS A 72 8.65 -11.92 20.91
N GLN A 73 7.54 -11.43 20.36
CA GLN A 73 6.67 -10.48 21.07
C GLN A 73 5.84 -11.26 22.08
N VAL A 74 5.96 -10.92 23.35
CA VAL A 74 5.20 -11.53 24.45
C VAL A 74 4.54 -10.41 25.26
N ALA A 75 3.31 -10.62 25.70
CA ALA A 75 2.63 -9.72 26.62
C ALA A 75 2.99 -10.09 28.06
N ILE A 76 3.97 -9.40 28.64
CA ILE A 76 4.42 -9.57 30.03
C ILE A 76 4.06 -8.30 30.81
N ARG A 77 3.64 -8.46 32.07
CA ARG A 77 3.42 -7.35 33.00
C ARG A 77 4.73 -7.04 33.73
N PHE A 78 5.11 -5.77 33.75
CA PHE A 78 6.22 -5.25 34.52
C PHE A 78 5.68 -4.24 35.54
N ASP A 79 6.38 -4.08 36.66
CA ASP A 79 6.07 -3.03 37.61
C ASP A 79 6.27 -1.64 36.99
N LYS A 80 5.45 -0.68 37.44
CA LYS A 80 5.36 0.64 36.85
C LYS A 80 6.65 1.43 37.00
N ASP A 81 7.27 1.36 38.18
CA ASP A 81 8.54 1.98 38.52
C ASP A 81 9.69 1.49 37.63
N VAL A 82 9.76 0.18 37.37
CA VAL A 82 10.75 -0.41 36.46
C VAL A 82 10.57 0.12 35.04
N LEU A 83 9.34 0.14 34.54
CA LEU A 83 9.05 0.68 33.21
C LEU A 83 9.37 2.18 33.10
N GLU A 84 9.06 2.97 34.13
CA GLU A 84 9.36 4.40 34.16
C GLU A 84 10.87 4.66 34.18
N ALA A 85 11.62 3.92 35.00
CA ALA A 85 13.08 4.01 35.06
C ALA A 85 13.72 3.72 33.70
N PHE A 86 13.31 2.65 33.02
CA PHE A 86 13.82 2.36 31.67
C PHE A 86 13.35 3.40 30.65
N ARG A 87 12.09 3.84 30.66
CA ARG A 87 11.61 4.87 29.72
C ARG A 87 12.35 6.20 29.87
N ALA A 88 12.73 6.58 31.09
CA ALA A 88 13.51 7.79 31.36
C ALA A 88 14.88 7.78 30.66
N THR A 89 15.43 6.61 30.36
CA THR A 89 16.69 6.48 29.60
C THR A 89 16.57 6.90 28.12
N GLY A 90 15.36 7.19 27.63
CA GLY A 90 15.11 7.74 26.30
C GLY A 90 15.06 6.69 25.18
N ARG A 91 15.46 7.07 23.97
CA ARG A 91 15.38 6.21 22.78
C ARG A 91 16.15 4.90 22.99
N GLY A 92 15.54 3.77 22.60
CA GLY A 92 16.13 2.44 22.73
C GLY A 92 16.00 1.80 24.12
N TRP A 93 15.15 2.32 25.00
CA TRP A 93 14.95 1.77 26.35
C TRP A 93 14.55 0.29 26.38
N GLN A 94 13.77 -0.18 25.41
CA GLN A 94 13.41 -1.60 25.28
C GLN A 94 14.63 -2.48 24.99
N THR A 95 15.58 -1.98 24.18
CA THR A 95 16.84 -2.70 23.91
C THR A 95 17.68 -2.78 25.18
N ARG A 96 17.81 -1.68 25.93
CA ARG A 96 18.51 -1.67 27.22
C ARG A 96 17.88 -2.62 28.24
N MET A 97 16.55 -2.64 28.32
CA MET A 97 15.82 -3.57 29.18
C MET A 97 16.10 -5.03 28.79
N ASN A 98 16.07 -5.34 27.49
CA ASN A 98 16.39 -6.68 27.00
C ASN A 98 17.85 -7.08 27.28
N ASP A 99 18.80 -6.15 27.19
CA ASP A 99 20.21 -6.43 27.48
C ASP A 99 20.46 -6.60 28.99
N ALA A 100 19.73 -5.89 29.85
CA ALA A 100 19.73 -6.14 31.29
C ALA A 100 19.22 -7.54 31.64
N LEU A 101 18.14 -8.00 31.00
CA LEU A 101 17.63 -9.37 31.16
C LEU A 101 18.66 -10.42 30.72
N LYS A 102 19.38 -10.18 29.63
CA LYS A 102 20.47 -11.07 29.18
C LYS A 102 21.63 -11.10 30.19
N ALA A 103 22.02 -9.95 30.74
CA ALA A 103 23.08 -9.89 31.75
C ALA A 103 22.68 -10.69 32.99
N TRP A 104 21.44 -10.48 33.47
CA TRP A 104 20.90 -11.21 34.60
C TRP A 104 20.93 -12.74 34.37
N LEU A 105 20.54 -13.21 33.18
CA LEU A 105 20.59 -14.64 32.82
C LEU A 105 22.01 -15.22 32.76
N LYS A 106 23.03 -14.41 32.41
CA LYS A 106 24.43 -14.85 32.45
C LYS A 106 24.92 -15.04 33.88
N GLU A 107 24.49 -14.16 34.77
CA GLU A 107 24.85 -14.19 36.19
C GLU A 107 24.07 -15.25 36.97
N HIS A 108 22.82 -15.48 36.58
CA HIS A 108 21.86 -16.37 37.27
C HIS A 108 21.42 -17.50 36.35
N ALA A 109 22.37 -18.16 35.70
CA ALA A 109 22.07 -19.27 34.80
C ALA A 109 21.16 -20.28 35.54
N PRO A 110 19.91 -20.48 35.08
CA PRO A 110 19.07 -21.52 35.65
C PRO A 110 19.73 -22.85 35.29
N GLY A 111 20.25 -23.54 36.31
CA GLY A 111 20.81 -24.88 36.18
C GLY A 111 19.77 -25.89 35.73
#